data_AF-A0A1G1I3F0-F1
#
_entry.id   AF-A0A1G1I3F0-F1
#
_cell.length_a   1.000
_cell.length_b   1.000
_cell.length_c   1.000
_cell.angle_alpha   90.00
_cell.angle_beta   90.00
_cell.angle_gamma   90.00
#
_symmetry.space_group_name_H-M   'P 1'
#
loop_
_entity.id
_entity.type
_entity.pdbx_description
1 polymer ?
#
loop_
_entity_poly.entity_id
_entity_poly.type
_entity_poly.pdbx_seq_one_letter_code
_entity_poly.pdbx_strand_id
1 'polypeptide(L)'
;MTGVTAVVLALEAAARLGGEPAPSPFEDFFSEASPLVLQVFGGLFTALFMAGSFLVYLAVRRYSRSSGYGGYGAPAPWGLRTAYAVFIHWLAIGLTGGIMAGPLLRSWGADPIVTVIAYYLVHAGVGVALIHAWAAKPSGVDLRRLFGPAAPTGTALLRWGLGGWTAAVPVVFLAGVISLILPEEFRRSTNPLLLPIAKAEGIMVPILFLFASGLGPLFEEFFFRGFVFATLRTRFGFAAAGVVSSFIFAAIHLDPGTLLPLAGLGLVLAYALEKTGSLWPAVAIHGLWNAVTFIGLRLLGPD
;
A
#
# COMPACT_ATOMS: atom_id res chain seq x y z
N MET A 1 -7.07 20.15 -26.42
CA MET A 1 -6.04 19.38 -25.68
C MET A 1 -6.75 18.53 -24.64
N THR A 2 -6.70 17.21 -24.81
CA THR A 2 -7.33 16.24 -23.90
C THR A 2 -6.61 16.21 -22.55
N GLY A 3 -7.33 16.00 -21.45
CA GLY A 3 -6.74 15.97 -20.09
C GLY A 3 -5.60 14.97 -19.90
N VAL A 4 -5.56 13.90 -20.72
CA VAL A 4 -4.45 12.94 -20.80
C VAL A 4 -3.13 13.62 -21.19
N THR A 5 -3.18 14.56 -22.12
CA THR A 5 -1.98 15.30 -22.59
C THR A 5 -1.42 16.19 -21.48
N ALA A 6 -2.27 16.76 -20.63
CA ALA A 6 -1.82 17.60 -19.50
C ALA A 6 -1.17 16.77 -18.38
N VAL A 7 -1.67 15.55 -18.12
CA VAL A 7 -1.09 14.62 -17.15
C VAL A 7 0.27 14.09 -17.65
N VAL A 8 0.37 13.73 -18.93
CA VAL A 8 1.64 13.30 -19.55
C VAL A 8 2.69 14.42 -19.49
N LEU A 9 2.31 15.66 -19.83
CA LEU A 9 3.22 16.81 -19.75
C LEU A 9 3.62 17.15 -18.31
N ALA A 10 2.74 16.95 -17.32
CA ALA A 10 3.07 17.14 -15.91
C ALA A 10 4.03 16.06 -15.38
N LEU A 11 3.87 14.81 -15.82
CA LEU A 11 4.77 13.69 -15.51
C LEU A 11 6.13 13.87 -16.19
N GLU A 12 6.16 14.32 -17.45
CA GLU A 12 7.39 14.66 -18.16
C GLU A 12 8.12 15.85 -17.54
N ALA A 13 7.39 16.87 -17.07
CA ALA A 13 7.97 18.01 -16.36
C ALA A 13 8.53 17.60 -14.99
N ALA A 14 7.86 16.69 -14.27
CA ALA A 14 8.36 16.12 -13.02
C ALA A 14 9.60 15.23 -13.24
N ALA A 15 9.62 14.45 -14.33
CA ALA A 15 10.76 13.61 -14.72
C ALA A 15 11.98 14.44 -15.15
N ARG A 16 11.79 15.65 -15.70
CA ARG A 16 12.89 16.57 -16.05
C ARG A 16 13.52 17.27 -14.84
N LEU A 17 12.87 17.23 -13.68
CA LEU A 17 13.35 17.84 -12.42
C LEU A 17 14.02 16.82 -11.48
N GLY A 18 13.91 15.53 -11.75
CA GLY A 18 14.70 14.46 -11.13
C GLY A 18 15.79 14.00 -12.08
N GLY A 19 16.97 13.62 -11.57
CA GLY A 19 17.99 12.97 -12.39
C GLY A 19 17.47 11.69 -13.06
N GLU A 20 18.28 11.12 -13.96
CA GLU A 20 17.96 9.86 -14.66
C GLU A 20 17.32 8.84 -13.70
N PRO A 21 16.15 8.28 -14.03
CA PRO A 21 15.46 7.35 -13.15
C PRO A 21 16.33 6.12 -12.93
N ALA A 22 16.53 5.75 -11.66
CA ALA A 22 17.39 4.64 -11.29
C ALA A 22 16.88 3.31 -11.92
N PRO A 23 17.78 2.45 -12.44
CA PRO A 23 17.42 1.13 -12.92
C PRO A 23 16.84 0.26 -11.79
N SER A 24 16.12 -0.80 -12.16
CA SER A 24 15.59 -1.75 -11.17
C SER A 24 16.76 -2.38 -10.42
N PRO A 25 16.84 -2.29 -9.07
CA PRO A 25 17.93 -2.88 -8.31
C PRO A 25 18.03 -4.41 -8.45
N PHE A 26 17.00 -5.06 -9.00
CA PHE A 26 17.01 -6.49 -9.31
C PHE A 26 17.78 -6.80 -10.59
N GLU A 27 17.78 -5.91 -11.58
CA GLU A 27 18.41 -6.14 -12.88
C GLU A 27 19.93 -6.19 -12.76
N ASP A 28 20.52 -5.25 -12.03
CA ASP A 28 21.96 -5.22 -11.73
C ASP A 28 22.36 -6.42 -10.86
N PHE A 29 21.57 -6.74 -9.83
CA PHE A 29 21.87 -7.88 -8.95
C PHE A 29 21.90 -9.22 -9.70
N PHE A 30 20.90 -9.51 -10.53
CA PHE A 30 20.83 -10.80 -11.23
C PHE A 30 21.84 -10.92 -12.37
N SER A 31 22.25 -9.82 -12.98
CA SER A 31 23.25 -9.82 -14.04
C SER A 31 24.67 -9.99 -13.51
N GLU A 32 24.96 -9.52 -12.30
CA GLU A 32 26.30 -9.56 -11.71
C GLU A 32 26.53 -10.69 -10.68
N ALA A 33 25.46 -11.31 -10.15
CA ALA A 33 25.59 -12.31 -9.09
C ALA A 33 26.17 -13.65 -9.56
N SER A 34 27.15 -14.17 -8.81
CA SER A 34 27.70 -15.52 -9.05
C SER A 34 26.66 -16.62 -8.76
N PRO A 35 26.81 -17.84 -9.33
CA PRO A 35 25.91 -18.96 -9.06
C PRO A 35 25.78 -19.31 -7.57
N LEU A 36 26.88 -19.17 -6.80
CA LEU A 36 26.87 -19.39 -5.35
C LEU A 36 26.03 -18.35 -4.62
N VAL A 37 26.14 -17.06 -5.02
CA VAL A 37 25.35 -15.97 -4.44
C VAL A 37 23.86 -16.19 -4.72
N LEU A 38 23.50 -16.60 -5.94
CA LEU A 38 22.11 -16.92 -6.30
C LEU A 38 21.55 -18.10 -5.49
N GLN A 39 22.35 -19.14 -5.25
CA GLN A 39 21.94 -20.29 -4.42
C GLN A 39 21.76 -19.92 -2.95
N VAL A 40 22.70 -19.17 -2.36
CA VAL A 40 22.60 -18.70 -0.97
C VAL A 40 21.40 -17.78 -0.81
N PHE A 41 21.21 -16.84 -1.73
CA PHE A 41 20.06 -15.95 -1.75
C PHE A 41 18.74 -16.73 -1.85
N GLY A 42 18.65 -17.67 -2.79
CA GLY A 42 17.47 -18.54 -2.95
C GLY A 42 17.18 -19.40 -1.72
N GLY A 43 18.22 -19.91 -1.06
CA GLY A 43 18.10 -20.66 0.20
C GLY A 43 17.58 -19.81 1.36
N LEU A 44 18.16 -18.62 1.56
CA LEU A 44 17.73 -17.66 2.58
C LEU A 44 16.29 -17.20 2.35
N PHE A 45 15.96 -16.87 1.10
CA PHE A 45 14.62 -16.50 0.68
C PHE A 45 13.59 -17.59 1.02
N THR A 46 13.90 -18.84 0.68
CA THR A 46 13.03 -20.00 0.97
C THR A 46 12.84 -20.20 2.47
N ALA A 47 13.92 -20.10 3.26
CA ALA A 47 13.86 -20.26 4.70
C ALA A 47 13.00 -19.17 5.37
N LEU A 48 13.17 -17.90 4.96
CA LEU A 48 12.37 -16.77 5.45
C LEU A 48 10.89 -16.94 5.07
N PHE A 49 10.60 -17.38 3.86
CA PHE A 49 9.23 -17.66 3.42
C PHE A 49 8.55 -18.73 4.27
N MET A 50 9.23 -19.87 4.50
CA MET A 50 8.69 -20.97 5.28
C MET A 50 8.44 -20.54 6.74
N ALA A 51 9.40 -19.84 7.34
CA ALA A 51 9.28 -19.32 8.70
C ALA A 51 8.12 -18.32 8.82
N GLY A 52 8.02 -17.36 7.89
CA GLY A 52 6.94 -16.37 7.86
C GLY A 52 5.57 -17.00 7.70
N SER A 53 5.43 -17.89 6.72
CA SER A 53 4.20 -18.65 6.48
C SER A 53 3.76 -19.45 7.71
N PHE A 54 4.71 -20.07 8.41
CA PHE A 54 4.44 -20.78 9.66
C PHE A 54 3.98 -19.84 10.78
N LEU A 55 4.62 -18.68 10.95
CA LEU A 55 4.22 -17.69 11.96
C LEU A 55 2.83 -17.12 11.68
N VAL A 56 2.51 -16.82 10.42
CA VAL A 56 1.16 -16.41 10.00
C VAL A 56 0.15 -17.52 10.29
N TYR A 57 0.46 -18.77 9.93
CA TYR A 57 -0.40 -19.91 10.22
C TYR A 57 -0.71 -20.02 11.73
N LEU A 58 0.31 -19.90 12.59
CA LEU A 58 0.12 -19.92 14.04
C LEU A 58 -0.70 -18.72 14.53
N ALA A 59 -0.48 -17.53 13.96
CA ALA A 59 -1.21 -16.32 14.29
C ALA A 59 -2.69 -16.46 13.94
N VAL A 60 -3.01 -16.91 12.70
CA VAL A 60 -4.37 -17.23 12.25
C VAL A 60 -5.00 -18.25 13.17
N ARG A 61 -4.36 -19.40 13.38
CA ARG A 61 -4.93 -20.50 14.17
C ARG A 61 -5.25 -20.08 15.60
N ARG A 62 -4.37 -19.29 16.23
CA ARG A 62 -4.61 -18.77 17.58
C ARG A 62 -5.72 -17.74 17.58
N TYR A 63 -5.67 -16.78 16.66
CA TYR A 63 -6.64 -15.70 16.54
C TYR A 63 -8.06 -16.27 16.33
N SER A 64 -8.24 -17.16 15.35
CA SER A 64 -9.54 -17.77 15.06
C SER A 64 -10.13 -18.54 16.24
N ARG A 65 -9.30 -19.20 17.05
CA ARG A 65 -9.75 -19.90 18.27
C ARG A 65 -10.15 -18.94 19.39
N SER A 66 -9.40 -17.86 19.57
CA SER A 66 -9.71 -16.87 20.61
C SER A 66 -10.91 -15.97 20.27
N SER A 67 -11.13 -15.71 18.98
CA SER A 67 -12.16 -14.77 18.53
C SER A 67 -13.46 -15.43 18.10
N GLY A 68 -13.58 -16.77 18.17
CA GLY A 68 -14.75 -17.50 17.67
C GLY A 68 -15.02 -17.26 16.17
N TYR A 69 -13.95 -17.11 15.38
CA TYR A 69 -14.03 -16.69 13.99
C TYR A 69 -14.81 -17.70 13.11
N GLY A 70 -15.96 -17.28 12.58
CA GLY A 70 -16.84 -18.08 11.71
C GLY A 70 -16.66 -17.82 10.20
N GLY A 71 -15.59 -17.12 9.80
CA GLY A 71 -15.39 -16.63 8.42
C GLY A 71 -15.50 -15.11 8.32
N TYR A 72 -14.94 -14.52 7.25
CA TYR A 72 -14.99 -13.07 7.04
C TYR A 72 -16.39 -12.64 6.59
N GLY A 73 -17.18 -12.16 7.54
CA GLY A 73 -18.44 -11.48 7.28
C GLY A 73 -18.19 -10.04 6.86
N ALA A 74 -17.97 -9.80 5.56
CA ALA A 74 -17.68 -8.46 5.04
C ALA A 74 -18.77 -7.44 5.47
N PRO A 75 -18.42 -6.37 6.20
CA PRO A 75 -19.38 -5.42 6.77
C PRO A 75 -19.88 -4.38 5.75
N ALA A 76 -20.12 -4.79 4.50
CA ALA A 76 -20.41 -3.91 3.36
C ALA A 76 -21.77 -4.26 2.71
N PRO A 77 -22.91 -3.94 3.36
CA PRO A 77 -24.25 -4.22 2.81
C PRO A 77 -24.60 -3.36 1.58
N TRP A 78 -23.85 -2.29 1.31
CA TRP A 78 -24.06 -1.42 0.15
C TRP A 78 -23.68 -2.11 -1.17
N GLY A 79 -24.18 -1.55 -2.28
CA GLY A 79 -23.93 -2.09 -3.63
C GLY A 79 -22.63 -1.59 -4.25
N LEU A 80 -22.22 -2.25 -5.35
CA LEU A 80 -21.06 -1.84 -6.16
C LEU A 80 -21.19 -0.40 -6.70
N ARG A 81 -22.41 0.07 -6.97
CA ARG A 81 -22.66 1.45 -7.41
C ARG A 81 -22.21 2.48 -6.38
N THR A 82 -22.49 2.24 -5.09
CA THR A 82 -22.06 3.11 -4.00
C THR A 82 -20.54 3.09 -3.86
N ALA A 83 -19.93 1.91 -3.89
CA ALA A 83 -18.46 1.78 -3.84
C ALA A 83 -17.78 2.49 -5.01
N TYR A 84 -18.30 2.30 -6.23
CA TYR A 84 -17.83 3.00 -7.42
C TYR A 84 -17.97 4.52 -7.29
N ALA A 85 -19.12 5.01 -6.83
CA ALA A 85 -19.35 6.44 -6.65
C ALA A 85 -18.37 7.04 -5.64
N VAL A 86 -18.21 6.43 -4.46
CA VAL A 86 -17.23 6.87 -3.45
C VAL A 86 -15.82 6.85 -4.04
N PHE A 87 -15.42 5.76 -4.70
CA PHE A 87 -14.09 5.61 -5.26
C PHE A 87 -13.77 6.67 -6.31
N ILE A 88 -14.66 6.88 -7.30
CA ILE A 88 -14.43 7.83 -8.38
C ILE A 88 -14.45 9.27 -7.90
N HIS A 89 -15.33 9.62 -6.96
CA HIS A 89 -15.33 10.99 -6.42
C HIS A 89 -14.11 11.24 -5.55
N TRP A 90 -13.72 10.27 -4.70
CA TRP A 90 -12.48 10.35 -3.93
C TRP A 90 -11.26 10.50 -4.84
N LEU A 91 -11.17 9.71 -5.92
CA LEU A 91 -10.09 9.78 -6.89
C LEU A 91 -10.07 11.11 -7.64
N ALA A 92 -11.23 11.57 -8.13
CA ALA A 92 -11.34 12.84 -8.86
C ALA A 92 -10.99 14.05 -7.99
N ILE A 93 -11.46 14.08 -6.73
CA ILE A 93 -11.13 15.13 -5.76
C ILE A 93 -9.64 15.10 -5.45
N GLY A 94 -9.05 13.91 -5.28
CA GLY A 94 -7.61 13.75 -5.10
C GLY A 94 -6.84 14.32 -6.28
N LEU A 95 -7.04 13.79 -7.48
CA LEU A 95 -6.31 14.23 -8.67
C LEU A 95 -6.44 15.74 -8.91
N THR A 96 -7.64 16.29 -8.77
CA THR A 96 -7.88 17.74 -8.93
C THR A 96 -7.20 18.54 -7.81
N GLY A 97 -7.34 18.07 -6.57
CA GLY A 97 -6.73 18.69 -5.40
C GLY A 97 -5.21 18.70 -5.47
N GLY A 98 -4.58 17.61 -5.92
CA GLY A 98 -3.13 17.54 -6.09
C GLY A 98 -2.60 18.52 -7.13
N ILE A 99 -3.32 18.67 -8.26
CA ILE A 99 -2.97 19.63 -9.32
C ILE A 99 -3.08 21.08 -8.82
N MET A 100 -4.10 21.41 -8.03
CA MET A 100 -4.41 22.79 -7.64
C MET A 100 -3.76 23.21 -6.31
N ALA A 101 -3.81 22.36 -5.29
CA ALA A 101 -3.38 22.68 -3.94
C ALA A 101 -1.85 22.70 -3.79
N GLY A 102 -1.14 21.85 -4.51
CA GLY A 102 0.33 21.79 -4.44
C GLY A 102 1.00 23.10 -4.83
N PRO A 103 0.78 23.64 -6.04
CA PRO A 103 1.32 24.94 -6.46
C PRO A 103 0.87 26.09 -5.56
N LEU A 104 -0.39 26.07 -5.11
CA LEU A 104 -0.93 27.11 -4.23
C LEU A 104 -0.23 27.14 -2.86
N LEU A 105 -0.11 25.99 -2.19
CA LEU A 105 0.55 25.91 -0.88
C LEU A 105 2.03 26.27 -0.99
N ARG A 106 2.71 25.85 -2.07
CA ARG A 106 4.09 26.27 -2.35
C ARG A 106 4.21 27.77 -2.62
N SER A 107 3.21 28.39 -3.26
CA SER A 107 3.20 29.84 -3.47
C SER A 107 3.12 30.65 -2.17
N TRP A 108 2.66 30.01 -1.08
CA TRP A 108 2.64 30.59 0.26
C TRP A 108 3.90 30.26 1.08
N GLY A 109 4.92 29.66 0.44
CA GLY A 109 6.17 29.28 1.09
C GLY A 109 6.08 28.01 1.94
N ALA A 110 5.05 27.17 1.76
CA ALA A 110 4.95 25.91 2.48
C ALA A 110 6.05 24.93 2.04
N ASP A 111 6.65 24.25 3.01
CA ASP A 111 7.60 23.17 2.76
C ASP A 111 6.96 22.06 1.89
N PRO A 112 7.69 21.50 0.90
CA PRO A 112 7.14 20.48 0.01
C PRO A 112 6.65 19.21 0.72
N ILE A 113 7.38 18.74 1.74
CA ILE A 113 7.00 17.54 2.52
C ILE A 113 5.74 17.84 3.34
N VAL A 114 5.71 18.99 4.01
CA VAL A 114 4.53 19.43 4.77
C VAL A 114 3.31 19.55 3.86
N THR A 115 3.49 20.08 2.66
CA THR A 115 2.44 20.20 1.64
C THR A 115 1.87 18.83 1.25
N VAL A 116 2.74 17.84 1.00
CA VAL A 116 2.33 16.46 0.67
C VAL A 116 1.56 15.82 1.82
N ILE A 117 2.07 15.91 3.04
CA ILE A 117 1.43 15.33 4.23
C ILE A 117 0.06 15.97 4.45
N ALA A 118 -0.03 17.30 4.41
CA ALA A 118 -1.28 18.02 4.60
C ALA A 118 -2.32 17.65 3.53
N TYR A 119 -1.91 17.64 2.26
CA TYR A 119 -2.76 17.23 1.15
C TYR A 119 -3.27 15.79 1.33
N TYR A 120 -2.39 14.86 1.68
CA TYR A 120 -2.79 13.47 1.92
C TYR A 120 -3.78 13.34 3.07
N LEU A 121 -3.56 14.02 4.19
CA LEU A 121 -4.48 13.97 5.34
C LEU A 121 -5.87 14.52 4.98
N VAL A 122 -5.93 15.58 4.18
CA VAL A 122 -7.20 16.11 3.65
C VAL A 122 -7.85 15.08 2.72
N HIS A 123 -7.10 14.51 1.78
CA HIS A 123 -7.62 13.51 0.85
C HIS A 123 -8.11 12.23 1.56
N ALA A 124 -7.40 11.81 2.60
CA ALA A 124 -7.79 10.73 3.49
C ALA A 124 -9.09 11.04 4.22
N GLY A 125 -9.19 12.25 4.79
CA GLY A 125 -10.40 12.74 5.45
C GLY A 125 -11.61 12.78 4.51
N VAL A 126 -11.43 13.23 3.26
CA VAL A 126 -12.47 13.19 2.22
C VAL A 126 -12.91 11.76 1.94
N GLY A 127 -11.98 10.81 1.82
CA GLY A 127 -12.30 9.39 1.64
C GLY A 127 -13.18 8.83 2.77
N VAL A 128 -12.79 9.10 4.02
CA VAL A 128 -13.57 8.70 5.21
C VAL A 128 -14.95 9.36 5.21
N ALA A 129 -15.03 10.65 4.86
CA ALA A 129 -16.29 11.40 4.82
C ALA A 129 -17.25 10.86 3.74
N LEU A 130 -16.73 10.53 2.54
CA LEU A 130 -17.52 9.95 1.46
C LEU A 130 -18.03 8.54 1.83
N ILE A 131 -17.17 7.69 2.39
CA ILE A 131 -17.58 6.37 2.89
C ILE A 131 -18.66 6.52 3.97
N HIS A 132 -18.48 7.44 4.91
CA HIS A 132 -19.48 7.68 5.95
C HIS A 132 -20.82 8.13 5.38
N ALA A 133 -20.80 9.20 4.57
CA ALA A 133 -22.01 9.86 4.10
C ALA A 133 -22.81 9.02 3.11
N TRP A 134 -22.13 8.29 2.21
CA TRP A 134 -22.79 7.63 1.08
C TRP A 134 -22.94 6.12 1.26
N ALA A 135 -22.16 5.49 2.13
CA ALA A 135 -22.21 4.05 2.33
C ALA A 135 -22.64 3.68 3.76
N ALA A 136 -21.88 4.09 4.78
CA ALA A 136 -22.08 3.61 6.14
C ALA A 136 -23.37 4.16 6.77
N LYS A 137 -23.57 5.48 6.74
CA LYS A 137 -24.75 6.15 7.33
C LYS A 137 -26.06 5.70 6.68
N PRO A 138 -26.21 5.66 5.33
CA PRO A 138 -27.45 5.19 4.70
C PRO A 138 -27.76 3.71 4.97
N SER A 139 -26.72 2.90 5.22
CA SER A 139 -26.86 1.47 5.48
C SER A 139 -26.98 1.12 6.97
N GLY A 140 -26.98 2.12 7.87
CA GLY A 140 -27.02 1.89 9.32
C GLY A 140 -25.78 1.20 9.88
N VAL A 141 -24.65 1.24 9.17
CA VAL A 141 -23.39 0.61 9.59
C VAL A 141 -22.53 1.63 10.33
N ASP A 142 -22.07 1.28 11.54
CA ASP A 142 -21.01 2.02 12.22
C ASP A 142 -19.68 1.83 11.47
N LEU A 143 -19.01 2.93 11.12
CA LEU A 143 -17.71 2.93 10.45
C LEU A 143 -16.66 2.09 11.17
N ARG A 144 -16.72 2.00 12.51
CA ARG A 144 -15.79 1.20 13.30
C ARG A 144 -15.85 -0.28 12.94
N ARG A 145 -16.97 -0.77 12.40
CA ARG A 145 -17.09 -2.16 11.93
C ARG A 145 -16.19 -2.46 10.75
N LEU A 146 -15.77 -1.46 9.98
CA LEU A 146 -14.81 -1.66 8.89
C LEU A 146 -13.42 -2.07 9.39
N PHE A 147 -13.06 -1.71 10.63
CA PHE A 147 -11.82 -2.16 11.27
C PHE A 147 -11.88 -3.61 11.77
N GLY A 148 -13.08 -4.17 11.90
CA GLY A 148 -13.28 -5.50 12.46
C GLY A 148 -13.02 -5.55 13.97
N PRO A 149 -12.73 -6.75 14.53
CA PRO A 149 -12.41 -6.89 15.94
C PRO A 149 -11.16 -6.10 16.32
N ALA A 150 -11.05 -5.81 17.62
CA ALA A 150 -9.96 -5.03 18.18
C ALA A 150 -8.57 -5.59 17.81
N ALA A 151 -7.59 -4.67 17.78
CA ALA A 151 -6.23 -4.98 17.39
C ALA A 151 -5.64 -6.13 18.21
N PRO A 152 -4.95 -7.09 17.58
CA PRO A 152 -4.12 -8.02 18.34
C PRO A 152 -3.05 -7.21 19.08
N THR A 153 -2.80 -7.52 20.35
CA THR A 153 -1.81 -6.83 21.18
C THR A 153 -0.62 -7.74 21.48
N GLY A 154 0.50 -7.12 21.89
CA GLY A 154 1.71 -7.82 22.32
C GLY A 154 2.25 -8.80 21.27
N THR A 155 2.44 -10.06 21.66
CA THR A 155 3.05 -11.10 20.82
C THR A 155 2.22 -11.43 19.57
N ALA A 156 0.91 -11.21 19.59
CA ALA A 156 0.07 -11.44 18.42
C ALA A 156 0.30 -10.38 17.35
N LEU A 157 0.49 -9.10 17.73
CA LEU A 157 0.84 -8.04 16.81
C LEU A 157 2.21 -8.29 16.17
N LEU A 158 3.20 -8.68 16.96
CA LEU A 158 4.53 -9.03 16.47
C LEU A 158 4.49 -10.18 15.46
N ARG A 159 3.68 -11.22 15.71
CA ARG A 159 3.53 -12.35 14.77
C ARG A 159 2.86 -11.93 13.47
N TRP A 160 1.85 -11.06 13.54
CA TRP A 160 1.20 -10.54 12.34
C TRP A 160 2.11 -9.60 11.55
N GLY A 161 2.75 -8.65 12.22
CA GLY A 161 3.73 -7.76 11.61
C GLY A 161 4.89 -8.54 11.00
N LEU A 162 5.72 -9.19 11.81
CA LEU A 162 6.93 -9.86 11.34
C LEU A 162 6.64 -11.12 10.51
N GLY A 163 5.72 -11.96 10.97
CA GLY A 163 5.34 -13.18 10.23
C GLY A 163 4.63 -12.86 8.92
N GLY A 164 3.72 -11.89 8.93
CA GLY A 164 3.03 -11.45 7.71
C GLY A 164 3.95 -10.72 6.75
N TRP A 165 4.88 -9.90 7.24
CA TRP A 165 5.90 -9.26 6.42
C TRP A 165 6.83 -10.29 5.76
N THR A 166 7.35 -11.26 6.52
CA THR A 166 8.18 -12.35 5.97
C THR A 166 7.42 -13.23 4.98
N ALA A 167 6.11 -13.43 5.16
CA ALA A 167 5.26 -14.08 4.17
C ALA A 167 4.99 -13.20 2.93
N ALA A 168 5.02 -11.88 3.07
CA ALA A 168 4.83 -10.93 1.96
C ALA A 168 6.07 -10.83 1.06
N VAL A 169 7.28 -10.85 1.64
CA VAL A 169 8.56 -10.78 0.90
C VAL A 169 8.58 -11.64 -0.36
N PRO A 170 8.26 -12.95 -0.32
CA PRO A 170 8.36 -13.78 -1.51
C PRO A 170 7.30 -13.49 -2.57
N VAL A 171 6.10 -13.10 -2.16
CA VAL A 171 5.05 -12.69 -3.10
C VAL A 171 5.46 -11.41 -3.82
N VAL A 172 5.94 -10.42 -3.07
CA VAL A 172 6.37 -9.13 -3.63
C VAL A 172 7.63 -9.27 -4.46
N PHE A 173 8.58 -10.08 -4.01
CA PHE A 173 9.79 -10.39 -4.77
C PHE A 173 9.47 -11.10 -6.08
N LEU A 174 8.63 -12.13 -6.05
CA LEU A 174 8.18 -12.80 -7.27
C LEU A 174 7.48 -11.82 -8.21
N ALA A 175 6.64 -10.93 -7.68
CA ALA A 175 6.01 -9.87 -8.48
C ALA A 175 7.06 -8.91 -9.10
N GLY A 176 8.13 -8.58 -8.37
CA GLY A 176 9.26 -7.79 -8.88
C GLY A 176 10.07 -8.53 -9.96
N VAL A 177 10.27 -9.84 -9.81
CA VAL A 177 10.90 -10.68 -10.85
C VAL A 177 10.01 -10.75 -12.09
N ILE A 178 8.68 -10.85 -11.93
CA ILE A 178 7.74 -10.77 -13.04
C ILE A 178 7.79 -9.38 -13.69
N SER A 179 8.06 -8.29 -12.96
CA SER A 179 8.26 -6.99 -13.59
C SER A 179 9.42 -6.97 -14.58
N LEU A 180 10.43 -7.86 -14.46
CA LEU A 180 11.57 -7.92 -15.38
C LEU A 180 11.20 -8.34 -16.81
N ILE A 181 10.04 -8.97 -17.02
CA ILE A 181 9.54 -9.30 -18.37
C ILE A 181 8.77 -8.14 -19.01
N LEU A 182 8.52 -7.05 -18.26
CA LEU A 182 7.83 -5.87 -18.77
C LEU A 182 8.79 -4.92 -19.49
N PRO A 183 8.28 -4.08 -20.41
CA PRO A 183 9.07 -3.00 -21.01
C PRO A 183 9.71 -2.08 -19.95
N GLU A 184 10.84 -1.47 -20.28
CA GLU A 184 11.65 -0.63 -19.36
C GLU A 184 10.83 0.45 -18.66
N GLU A 185 9.93 1.09 -19.39
CA GLU A 185 9.04 2.13 -18.87
C GLU A 185 8.13 1.64 -17.73
N PHE A 186 7.91 0.32 -17.61
CA PHE A 186 7.15 -0.31 -16.53
C PHE A 186 8.03 -0.89 -15.41
N ARG A 187 9.36 -0.83 -15.54
CA ARG A 187 10.30 -1.34 -14.53
C ARG A 187 10.80 -0.25 -13.58
N ARG A 188 10.73 1.02 -13.99
CA ARG A 188 11.24 2.15 -13.23
C ARG A 188 10.18 2.81 -12.37
N SER A 189 10.55 3.15 -11.13
CA SER A 189 9.66 3.90 -10.26
C SER A 189 9.65 5.38 -10.65
N THR A 190 8.46 5.95 -10.79
CA THR A 190 8.26 7.39 -11.03
C THR A 190 7.78 8.11 -9.77
N ASN A 191 7.93 7.49 -8.60
CA ASN A 191 7.40 8.03 -7.35
C ASN A 191 8.13 9.34 -6.97
N PRO A 192 7.44 10.50 -6.97
CA PRO A 192 8.07 11.79 -6.72
C PRO A 192 8.51 11.99 -5.26
N LEU A 193 8.13 11.08 -4.36
CA LEU A 193 8.48 11.15 -2.94
C LEU A 193 9.81 10.48 -2.62
N LEU A 194 10.40 9.68 -3.53
CA LEU A 194 11.65 8.98 -3.27
C LEU A 194 12.79 9.96 -2.93
N LEU A 195 12.98 11.00 -3.74
CA LEU A 195 14.05 11.97 -3.54
C LEU A 195 13.84 12.85 -2.28
N PRO A 196 12.65 13.43 -2.04
CA PRO A 196 12.38 14.14 -0.78
C PRO A 196 12.57 13.28 0.46
N ILE A 197 12.22 12.00 0.41
CA ILE A 197 12.46 11.07 1.54
C ILE A 197 13.96 10.83 1.71
N ALA A 198 14.67 10.50 0.62
CA ALA A 198 16.11 10.23 0.65
C ALA A 198 16.90 11.43 1.22
N LYS A 199 16.50 12.66 0.87
CA LYS A 199 17.16 13.91 1.27
C LYS A 199 16.58 14.58 2.52
N ALA A 200 15.61 13.97 3.20
CA ALA A 200 15.04 14.54 4.41
C ALA A 200 16.06 14.58 5.55
N GLU A 201 16.08 15.68 6.30
CA GLU A 201 16.98 15.90 7.43
C GLU A 201 16.23 16.34 8.70
N GLY A 202 16.91 16.21 9.84
CA GLY A 202 16.42 16.69 11.14
C GLY A 202 15.03 16.12 11.51
N ILE A 203 14.14 16.99 11.98
CA ILE A 203 12.80 16.62 12.48
C ILE A 203 11.86 16.08 11.38
N MET A 204 12.16 16.33 10.10
CA MET A 204 11.34 15.82 8.99
C MET A 204 11.47 14.30 8.83
N VAL A 205 12.61 13.71 9.17
CA VAL A 205 12.83 12.25 9.06
C VAL A 205 11.85 11.44 9.92
N PRO A 206 11.75 11.66 11.25
CA PRO A 206 10.78 10.92 12.06
C PRO A 206 9.33 11.23 11.68
N ILE A 207 9.01 12.45 11.23
CA ILE A 207 7.66 12.80 10.76
C ILE A 207 7.29 11.99 9.52
N LEU A 208 8.17 11.96 8.52
CA LEU A 208 7.97 11.17 7.30
C LEU A 208 7.88 9.68 7.60
N PHE A 209 8.74 9.17 8.48
CA PHE A 209 8.72 7.77 8.89
C PHE A 209 7.39 7.37 9.52
N LEU A 210 6.91 8.14 10.50
CA LEU A 210 5.64 7.87 11.19
C LEU A 210 4.44 8.00 10.25
N PHE A 211 4.50 8.95 9.33
CA PHE A 211 3.47 9.13 8.32
C PHE A 211 3.45 7.96 7.33
N ALA A 212 4.57 7.64 6.68
CA ALA A 212 4.69 6.61 5.65
C ALA A 212 4.48 5.18 6.20
N SER A 213 4.85 4.93 7.45
CA SER A 213 4.81 3.60 8.07
C SER A 213 3.64 3.40 9.03
N GLY A 214 2.86 4.44 9.32
CA GLY A 214 1.78 4.41 10.30
C GLY A 214 0.48 4.98 9.75
N LEU A 215 0.39 6.31 9.65
CA LEU A 215 -0.85 6.99 9.25
C LEU A 215 -1.27 6.67 7.81
N GLY A 216 -0.31 6.59 6.89
CA GLY A 216 -0.53 6.23 5.49
C GLY A 216 -1.21 4.86 5.38
N PRO A 217 -0.52 3.78 5.81
CA PRO A 217 -1.06 2.42 5.86
C PRO A 217 -2.39 2.32 6.59
N LEU A 218 -2.59 3.03 7.71
CA LEU A 218 -3.86 3.01 8.43
C LEU A 218 -5.03 3.47 7.55
N PHE A 219 -4.87 4.60 6.86
CA PHE A 219 -5.89 5.10 5.95
C PHE A 219 -6.06 4.19 4.73
N GLU A 220 -4.96 3.77 4.11
CA GLU A 220 -5.00 2.92 2.92
C GLU A 220 -5.69 1.58 3.21
N GLU A 221 -5.38 0.92 4.31
CA GLU A 221 -6.06 -0.32 4.68
C GLU A 221 -7.53 -0.08 5.03
N PHE A 222 -7.87 1.03 5.69
CA PHE A 222 -9.26 1.39 5.92
C PHE A 222 -10.04 1.54 4.60
N PHE A 223 -9.47 2.24 3.62
CA PHE A 223 -10.12 2.50 2.35
C PHE A 223 -10.14 1.28 1.42
N PHE A 224 -8.98 0.66 1.18
CA PHE A 224 -8.87 -0.44 0.22
C PHE A 224 -9.34 -1.77 0.79
N ARG A 225 -9.06 -2.07 2.07
CA ARG A 225 -9.38 -3.38 2.65
C ARG A 225 -10.71 -3.32 3.39
N GLY A 226 -10.89 -2.28 4.20
CA GLY A 226 -12.12 -2.04 4.96
C GLY A 226 -13.32 -1.69 4.07
N PHE A 227 -13.11 -0.95 2.97
CA PHE A 227 -14.21 -0.51 2.10
C PHE A 227 -14.21 -1.19 0.72
N VAL A 228 -13.18 -1.04 -0.10
CA VAL A 228 -13.18 -1.56 -1.50
C VAL A 228 -13.24 -3.10 -1.54
N PHE A 229 -12.28 -3.78 -0.89
CA PHE A 229 -12.24 -5.24 -0.81
C PHE A 229 -13.49 -5.79 -0.12
N ALA A 230 -13.90 -5.23 1.03
CA ALA A 230 -15.11 -5.65 1.73
C ALA A 230 -16.34 -5.63 0.81
N THR A 231 -16.49 -4.56 0.01
CA THR A 231 -17.59 -4.44 -0.96
C THR A 231 -17.52 -5.52 -2.03
N LEU A 232 -16.35 -5.71 -2.65
CA LEU A 232 -16.15 -6.74 -3.69
C LEU A 232 -16.35 -8.15 -3.14
N ARG A 233 -15.94 -8.39 -1.89
CA ARG A 233 -15.98 -9.69 -1.23
C ARG A 233 -17.40 -10.19 -0.95
N THR A 234 -18.38 -9.29 -0.83
CA THR A 234 -19.80 -9.65 -0.75
C THR A 234 -20.37 -10.20 -2.06
N ARG A 235 -19.66 -10.02 -3.20
CA ARG A 235 -20.15 -10.35 -4.55
C ARG A 235 -19.31 -11.39 -5.29
N PHE A 236 -17.99 -11.35 -5.15
CA PHE A 236 -17.07 -12.06 -6.06
C PHE A 236 -16.17 -13.12 -5.38
N GLY A 237 -16.42 -13.45 -4.10
CA GLY A 237 -15.57 -14.37 -3.34
C GLY A 237 -14.16 -13.81 -3.11
N PHE A 238 -13.32 -14.54 -2.37
CA PHE A 238 -11.98 -14.05 -2.00
C PHE A 238 -11.07 -13.85 -3.22
N ALA A 239 -10.98 -14.82 -4.12
CA ALA A 239 -10.00 -14.81 -5.21
C ALA A 239 -10.15 -13.56 -6.11
N ALA A 240 -11.36 -13.32 -6.62
CA ALA A 240 -11.59 -12.16 -7.48
C ALA A 240 -11.58 -10.84 -6.68
N ALA A 241 -12.17 -10.79 -5.48
CA ALA A 241 -12.15 -9.57 -4.68
C ALA A 241 -10.73 -9.17 -4.29
N GLY A 242 -9.90 -10.12 -3.84
CA GLY A 242 -8.51 -9.90 -3.44
C GLY A 242 -7.64 -9.46 -4.60
N VAL A 243 -7.73 -10.11 -5.77
CA VAL A 243 -6.97 -9.70 -6.96
C VAL A 243 -7.39 -8.30 -7.40
N VAL A 244 -8.69 -8.07 -7.62
CA VAL A 244 -9.18 -6.78 -8.15
C VAL A 244 -8.88 -5.63 -7.18
N SER A 245 -9.13 -5.80 -5.87
CA SER A 245 -8.83 -4.73 -4.91
C SER A 245 -7.34 -4.42 -4.83
N SER A 246 -6.47 -5.43 -5.01
CA SER A 246 -5.02 -5.24 -4.93
C SER A 246 -4.45 -4.54 -6.15
N PHE A 247 -4.99 -4.82 -7.35
CA PHE A 247 -4.64 -4.06 -8.55
C PHE A 247 -5.18 -2.63 -8.49
N ILE A 248 -6.40 -2.41 -7.97
CA ILE A 248 -6.91 -1.05 -7.73
C ILE A 248 -5.99 -0.29 -6.76
N PHE A 249 -5.61 -0.92 -5.65
CA PHE A 249 -4.68 -0.37 -4.68
C PHE A 249 -3.33 -0.01 -5.32
N ALA A 250 -2.76 -0.87 -6.16
CA ALA A 250 -1.50 -0.58 -6.83
C ALA A 250 -1.64 0.54 -7.89
N ALA A 251 -2.71 0.52 -8.70
CA ALA A 251 -2.87 1.44 -9.83
C ALA A 251 -3.03 2.91 -9.41
N ILE A 252 -3.67 3.19 -8.27
CA ILE A 252 -3.84 4.57 -7.77
C ILE A 252 -2.53 5.23 -7.34
N HIS A 253 -1.45 4.46 -7.16
CA HIS A 253 -0.12 5.02 -6.88
C HIS A 253 0.50 5.68 -8.11
N LEU A 254 -0.04 5.41 -9.31
CA LEU A 254 0.41 5.98 -10.57
C LEU A 254 1.93 5.82 -10.80
N ASP A 255 2.45 4.69 -10.33
CA ASP A 255 3.85 4.34 -10.41
C ASP A 255 3.97 2.95 -11.05
N PRO A 256 4.34 2.88 -12.34
CA PRO A 256 4.32 1.63 -13.07
C PRO A 256 5.37 0.63 -12.54
N GLY A 257 6.53 1.12 -12.08
CA GLY A 257 7.61 0.29 -11.50
C GLY A 257 7.20 -0.44 -10.23
N THR A 258 6.22 0.08 -9.49
CA THR A 258 5.74 -0.53 -8.24
C THR A 258 4.39 -1.22 -8.40
N LEU A 259 3.78 -1.22 -9.59
CA LEU A 259 2.44 -1.78 -9.83
C LEU A 259 2.32 -3.26 -9.41
N LEU A 260 3.17 -4.14 -9.95
CA LEU A 260 3.12 -5.56 -9.61
C LEU A 260 3.55 -5.84 -8.16
N PRO A 261 4.67 -5.28 -7.65
CA PRO A 261 5.04 -5.39 -6.24
C PRO A 261 3.93 -4.98 -5.27
N LEU A 262 3.27 -3.83 -5.50
CA LEU A 262 2.18 -3.33 -4.66
C LEU A 262 0.91 -4.17 -4.80
N ALA A 263 0.62 -4.71 -5.97
CA ALA A 263 -0.49 -5.65 -6.15
C ALA A 263 -0.23 -6.96 -5.39
N GLY A 264 1.01 -7.45 -5.43
CA GLY A 264 1.45 -8.62 -4.65
C GLY A 264 1.31 -8.40 -3.14
N LEU A 265 1.83 -7.28 -2.64
CA LEU A 265 1.65 -6.87 -1.24
C LEU A 265 0.16 -6.79 -0.91
N GLY A 266 -0.61 -6.14 -1.79
CA GLY A 266 -2.03 -5.93 -1.58
C GLY A 266 -2.84 -7.22 -1.45
N LEU A 267 -2.43 -8.28 -2.16
CA LEU A 267 -3.08 -9.59 -2.07
C LEU A 267 -2.81 -10.25 -0.71
N VAL A 268 -1.59 -10.10 -0.17
CA VAL A 268 -1.22 -10.57 1.18
C VAL A 268 -2.03 -9.82 2.24
N LEU A 269 -2.20 -8.50 2.08
CA LEU A 269 -3.00 -7.68 2.98
C LEU A 269 -4.49 -8.08 2.94
N ALA A 270 -5.04 -8.30 1.74
CA ALA A 270 -6.40 -8.81 1.57
C ALA A 270 -6.57 -10.21 2.20
N TYR A 271 -5.58 -11.09 2.08
CA TYR A 271 -5.58 -12.40 2.73
C TYR A 271 -5.54 -12.29 4.25
N ALA A 272 -4.73 -11.39 4.81
CA ALA A 272 -4.67 -11.14 6.25
C ALA A 272 -6.03 -10.68 6.79
N LEU A 273 -6.70 -9.75 6.09
CA LEU A 273 -8.08 -9.35 6.43
C LEU A 273 -9.06 -10.52 6.27
N GLU A 274 -9.01 -11.26 5.16
CA GLU A 274 -9.91 -12.41 4.94
C GLU A 274 -9.78 -13.40 6.10
N LYS A 275 -8.58 -13.72 6.58
CA LYS A 275 -8.39 -14.73 7.64
C LYS A 275 -8.68 -14.25 9.05
N THR A 276 -8.55 -12.96 9.31
CA THR A 276 -8.72 -12.41 10.66
C THR A 276 -10.04 -11.68 10.84
N GLY A 277 -10.63 -11.18 9.76
CA GLY A 277 -11.72 -10.23 9.80
C GLY A 277 -11.36 -8.91 10.48
N SER A 278 -10.07 -8.63 10.69
CA SER A 278 -9.55 -7.43 11.35
C SER A 278 -8.59 -6.70 10.41
N LEU A 279 -8.65 -5.36 10.38
CA LEU A 279 -7.71 -4.56 9.58
C LEU A 279 -6.33 -4.46 10.22
N TRP A 280 -6.23 -4.57 11.54
CA TRP A 280 -4.99 -4.31 12.27
C TRP A 280 -3.81 -5.19 11.84
N PRO A 281 -3.98 -6.50 11.56
CA PRO A 281 -2.92 -7.31 10.94
C PRO A 281 -2.43 -6.75 9.60
N ALA A 282 -3.35 -6.34 8.72
CA ALA A 282 -2.99 -5.76 7.43
C ALA A 282 -2.24 -4.42 7.62
N VAL A 283 -2.74 -3.55 8.50
CA VAL A 283 -2.07 -2.28 8.85
C VAL A 283 -0.66 -2.53 9.38
N ALA A 284 -0.46 -3.54 10.23
CA ALA A 284 0.86 -3.86 10.79
C ALA A 284 1.83 -4.40 9.74
N ILE A 285 1.38 -5.29 8.84
CA ILE A 285 2.19 -5.83 7.75
C ILE A 285 2.59 -4.70 6.79
N HIS A 286 1.61 -3.88 6.39
CA HIS A 286 1.83 -2.76 5.48
C HIS A 286 2.75 -1.70 6.10
N GLY A 287 2.50 -1.31 7.35
CA GLY A 287 3.35 -0.38 8.08
C GLY A 287 4.79 -0.87 8.21
N LEU A 288 4.98 -2.16 8.51
CA LEU A 288 6.32 -2.74 8.57
C LEU A 288 6.98 -2.81 7.18
N TRP A 289 6.20 -3.10 6.13
CA TRP A 289 6.70 -3.06 4.75
C TRP A 289 7.24 -1.68 4.38
N ASN A 290 6.45 -0.64 4.69
CA ASN A 290 6.86 0.74 4.43
C ASN A 290 8.03 1.17 5.31
N ALA A 291 8.06 0.77 6.58
CA ALA A 291 9.19 1.07 7.47
C ALA A 291 10.51 0.49 6.95
N VAL A 292 10.52 -0.78 6.54
CA VAL A 292 11.73 -1.42 5.99
C VAL A 292 12.13 -0.76 4.68
N THR A 293 11.17 -0.46 3.80
CA THR A 293 11.45 0.22 2.53
C THR A 293 11.99 1.63 2.74
N PHE A 294 11.43 2.39 3.68
CA PHE A 294 11.87 3.74 4.04
C PHE A 294 13.31 3.73 4.58
N ILE A 295 13.61 2.81 5.51
CA ILE A 295 14.96 2.66 6.06
C ILE A 295 15.94 2.23 4.97
N GLY A 296 15.55 1.27 4.12
CA GLY A 296 16.37 0.82 2.99
C GLY A 296 16.70 1.96 2.03
N LEU A 297 15.69 2.75 1.64
CA LEU A 297 15.87 3.93 0.78
C LEU A 297 16.83 4.96 1.40
N ARG A 298 16.77 5.17 2.73
CA ARG A 298 17.66 6.12 3.42
C ARG A 298 19.10 5.62 3.56
N LEU A 299 19.31 4.31 3.63
CA LEU A 299 20.64 3.70 3.82
C LEU A 299 21.33 3.34 2.50
N LEU A 300 20.56 3.06 1.45
CA LEU A 300 21.04 2.53 0.17
C LEU A 300 20.65 3.41 -1.02
N GLY A 301 19.85 4.44 -0.80
CA GLY A 301 19.43 5.37 -1.86
C GLY A 301 20.59 6.24 -2.33
N PRO A 302 20.50 6.80 -3.55
CA PRO A 302 21.52 7.69 -4.08
C PRO A 302 21.63 8.97 -3.24
N ASP A 303 22.87 9.41 -2.99
CA ASP A 303 23.22 10.68 -2.34
C ASP A 303 22.75 11.92 -3.15
#